data_AF-A0A9D9SZQ5-F1
#
_entry.id   AF-A0A9D9SZQ5-F1
#
_cell.length_a   1.000
_cell.length_b   1.000
_cell.length_c   1.000
_cell.angle_alpha   90.00
_cell.angle_beta   90.00
_cell.angle_gamma   90.00
#
_symmetry.space_group_name_H-M   'P 1'
#
loop_
_entity.id
_entity.type
_entity.pdbx_description
1 polymer ?
#
loop_
_entity_poly.entity_id
_entity_poly.type
_entity_poly.pdbx_seq_one_letter_code
_entity_poly.pdbx_strand_id
1 'polypeptide(L)'
;MLGLSTAASALPVAASAPGAAAAVAAVAASAPAKALRSTADHSKFKELQGPFQSGEEVTKVCIGCHTEAARQVMGTRHWTWEYTNPQTGQKLGKKTMLNSFCIGDRSNEAFCQSCHVGYGWKDASFDFKAESKVDCLVCHHTGGYKKPAGLAGEVPTVRTEYPPGSGKFFDPVDLARV
;
A
#
# COMPACT_ATOMS: atom_id res chain seq x y z
N MET A 1 -13.23 26.42 79.73
CA MET A 1 -13.53 26.19 78.30
C MET A 1 -12.89 24.87 77.91
N LEU A 2 -13.55 23.76 78.29
CA LEU A 2 -14.20 22.82 77.35
C LEU A 2 -13.34 22.51 76.12
N GLY A 3 -12.68 21.35 76.19
CA GLY A 3 -12.14 20.65 75.04
C GLY A 3 -13.12 19.61 74.50
N LEU A 4 -12.60 18.92 73.48
CA LEU A 4 -12.95 17.60 72.96
C LEU A 4 -14.10 17.47 71.95
N SER A 5 -13.64 17.15 70.73
CA SER A 5 -13.88 15.88 70.04
C SER A 5 -14.77 15.95 68.80
N THR A 6 -14.09 15.94 67.65
CA THR A 6 -14.63 15.64 66.33
C THR A 6 -15.08 14.18 66.28
N ALA A 7 -16.39 13.95 66.12
CA ALA A 7 -16.92 12.62 65.83
C ALA A 7 -16.72 12.29 64.34
N ALA A 8 -15.88 11.29 64.06
CA ALA A 8 -15.78 10.67 62.75
C ALA A 8 -16.89 9.61 62.61
N SER A 9 -17.88 9.86 61.76
CA SER A 9 -18.88 8.87 61.40
C SER A 9 -18.33 7.96 60.29
N ALA A 10 -18.00 6.73 60.66
CA ALA A 10 -17.70 5.66 59.72
C ALA A 10 -19.00 5.17 59.05
N LEU A 11 -19.04 5.23 57.72
CA LEU A 11 -20.08 4.58 56.91
C LEU A 11 -19.63 3.14 56.58
N PRO A 12 -20.55 2.16 56.56
CA PRO A 12 -20.20 0.77 56.33
C PRO A 12 -19.87 0.52 54.85
N VAL A 13 -18.80 -0.24 54.62
CA VAL A 13 -18.43 -0.79 53.31
C VAL A 13 -19.42 -1.91 52.98
N ALA A 14 -20.33 -1.65 52.03
CA ALA A 14 -21.20 -2.67 51.47
C ALA A 14 -20.44 -3.44 50.37
N ALA A 15 -19.98 -4.64 50.71
CA ALA A 15 -19.51 -5.62 49.73
C ALA A 15 -20.70 -6.09 48.88
N SER A 16 -20.63 -5.84 47.57
CA SER A 16 -21.61 -6.33 46.59
C SER A 16 -20.90 -7.24 45.57
N ALA A 17 -21.56 -8.36 45.29
CA ALA A 17 -21.05 -9.59 44.69
C ALA A 17 -20.51 -9.45 43.25
N PRO A 18 -19.63 -10.36 42.80
CA PRO A 18 -19.14 -10.39 41.43
C PRO A 18 -20.28 -10.74 40.45
N GLY A 19 -20.69 -9.74 39.67
CA GLY A 19 -21.57 -9.93 38.52
C GLY A 19 -20.86 -10.75 37.44
N ALA A 20 -21.48 -11.86 37.05
CA ALA A 20 -21.03 -12.69 35.94
C ALA A 20 -21.01 -11.88 34.64
N ALA A 21 -19.83 -11.55 34.15
CA ALA A 21 -19.64 -10.96 32.83
C ALA A 21 -19.88 -12.05 31.78
N ALA A 22 -21.08 -12.08 31.19
CA ALA A 22 -21.34 -12.83 29.98
C ALA A 22 -20.62 -12.14 28.81
N ALA A 23 -19.42 -12.64 28.48
CA ALA A 23 -18.70 -12.24 27.29
C ALA A 23 -19.46 -12.73 26.05
N VAL A 24 -20.23 -11.85 25.41
CA VAL A 24 -20.77 -12.10 24.07
C VAL A 24 -19.62 -11.92 23.09
N ALA A 25 -18.94 -13.02 22.77
CA ALA A 25 -17.98 -13.06 21.67
C ALA A 25 -18.76 -12.93 20.36
N ALA A 26 -18.92 -11.70 19.87
CA ALA A 26 -19.35 -11.46 18.51
C ALA A 26 -18.22 -11.91 17.56
N VAL A 27 -18.31 -13.15 17.10
CA VAL A 27 -17.50 -13.62 15.97
C VAL A 27 -18.02 -12.88 14.74
N ALA A 28 -17.35 -11.78 14.39
CA ALA A 28 -17.53 -11.16 13.08
C ALA A 28 -17.03 -12.17 12.04
N ALA A 29 -17.94 -12.99 11.53
CA ALA A 29 -17.70 -13.79 10.34
C ALA A 29 -17.38 -12.81 9.20
N SER A 30 -16.09 -12.72 8.87
CA SER A 30 -15.64 -12.05 7.65
C SER A 30 -16.17 -12.88 6.49
N ALA A 31 -17.30 -12.44 5.92
CA ALA A 31 -17.76 -12.97 4.66
C ALA A 31 -16.61 -12.87 3.66
N PRO A 32 -16.30 -13.93 2.88
CA PRO A 32 -15.28 -13.83 1.86
C PRO A 32 -15.69 -12.69 0.91
N ALA A 33 -14.78 -11.75 0.68
CA ALA A 33 -14.97 -10.70 -0.29
C ALA A 33 -15.34 -11.39 -1.62
N LYS A 34 -16.59 -11.22 -2.05
CA LYS A 34 -17.07 -11.74 -3.32
C LYS A 34 -16.20 -11.07 -4.37
N ALA A 35 -15.24 -11.80 -4.94
CA ALA A 35 -14.40 -11.29 -6.01
C ALA A 35 -15.33 -10.65 -7.03
N LEU A 36 -15.22 -9.34 -7.22
CA LEU A 36 -15.98 -8.63 -8.24
C LEU A 36 -15.60 -9.31 -9.55
N ARG A 37 -16.48 -10.18 -10.05
CA ARG A 37 -16.28 -10.85 -11.33
C ARG A 37 -16.28 -9.75 -12.37
N SER A 38 -15.09 -9.40 -12.85
CA SER A 38 -14.92 -8.57 -14.03
C SER A 38 -15.80 -9.12 -15.15
N THR A 39 -16.47 -8.24 -15.89
CA THR A 39 -17.22 -8.62 -17.09
C THR A 39 -16.28 -9.00 -18.24
N ALA A 40 -15.00 -8.65 -18.13
CA ALA A 40 -13.95 -8.98 -19.07
C ALA A 40 -13.02 -10.07 -18.49
N ASP A 41 -12.80 -11.12 -19.28
CA ASP A 41 -11.83 -12.18 -19.01
C ASP A 41 -10.53 -11.85 -19.74
N HIS A 42 -9.57 -11.29 -19.00
CA HIS A 42 -8.33 -10.76 -19.56
C HIS A 42 -7.46 -11.82 -20.26
N SER A 43 -7.63 -13.10 -19.91
CA SER A 43 -6.92 -14.20 -20.57
C SER A 43 -7.31 -14.41 -22.04
N LYS A 44 -8.46 -13.86 -22.46
CA LYS A 44 -8.99 -14.02 -23.82
C LYS A 44 -8.53 -12.92 -24.79
N PHE A 45 -7.90 -11.85 -24.31
CA PHE A 45 -7.44 -10.76 -25.18
C PHE A 45 -6.03 -11.05 -25.69
N LYS A 46 -5.87 -11.05 -27.02
CA LYS A 46 -4.58 -11.33 -27.68
C LYS A 46 -3.51 -10.31 -27.28
N GLU A 47 -3.91 -9.08 -26.99
CA GLU A 47 -3.04 -7.97 -26.59
C GLU A 47 -2.36 -8.23 -25.24
N LEU A 48 -2.94 -9.09 -24.39
CA LEU A 48 -2.45 -9.41 -23.05
C LEU A 48 -1.68 -10.74 -22.98
N GLN A 49 -1.51 -11.44 -24.10
CA GLN A 49 -0.80 -12.73 -24.13
C GLN A 49 0.73 -12.57 -24.04
N GLY A 50 1.24 -11.35 -24.12
CA GLY A 50 2.68 -11.05 -24.01
C GLY A 50 3.51 -11.63 -25.16
N PRO A 51 4.81 -11.87 -24.94
CA PRO A 51 5.55 -11.58 -23.71
C PRO A 51 5.69 -10.08 -23.44
N PHE A 52 5.79 -9.70 -22.17
CA PHE A 52 6.08 -8.33 -21.75
C PHE A 52 7.48 -8.24 -21.13
N GLN A 53 8.25 -7.24 -21.54
CA GLN A 53 9.62 -7.01 -21.05
C GLN A 53 9.66 -6.08 -19.84
N SER A 54 8.58 -5.32 -19.59
CA SER A 54 8.46 -4.43 -18.43
C SER A 54 7.01 -4.25 -18.00
N GLY A 55 6.79 -3.79 -16.77
CA GLY A 55 5.46 -3.44 -16.28
C GLY A 55 4.82 -2.30 -17.10
N GLU A 56 5.61 -1.37 -17.60
CA GLU A 56 5.11 -0.26 -18.44
C GLU A 56 4.52 -0.75 -19.76
N GLU A 57 5.05 -1.83 -20.35
CA GLU A 57 4.46 -2.43 -21.55
C GLU A 57 3.07 -3.00 -21.26
N VAL A 58 2.89 -3.64 -20.09
CA VAL A 58 1.57 -4.09 -19.64
C VAL A 58 0.62 -2.89 -19.49
N THR A 59 1.07 -1.84 -18.80
CA THR A 59 0.25 -0.64 -18.58
C THR A 59 -0.18 0.01 -19.90
N LYS A 60 0.71 0.09 -20.89
CA LYS A 60 0.36 0.59 -22.23
C LYS A 60 -0.78 -0.21 -22.88
N VAL A 61 -0.82 -1.53 -22.69
CA VAL A 61 -1.94 -2.35 -23.15
C VAL A 61 -3.19 -2.08 -22.32
N CYS A 62 -3.09 -2.03 -20.99
CA CYS A 62 -4.22 -1.76 -20.10
C CYS A 62 -4.94 -0.46 -20.48
N ILE A 63 -4.20 0.63 -20.66
CA ILE A 63 -4.78 1.95 -20.98
C ILE A 63 -5.24 2.08 -22.44
N GLY A 64 -4.95 1.09 -23.30
CA GLY A 64 -5.55 0.98 -24.62
C GLY A 64 -7.06 0.70 -24.57
N CYS A 65 -7.53 0.04 -23.51
CA CYS A 65 -8.96 -0.21 -23.25
C CYS A 65 -9.49 0.59 -22.05
N HIS A 66 -8.66 0.83 -21.02
CA HIS A 66 -8.98 1.60 -19.83
C HIS A 66 -8.45 3.04 -19.93
N THR A 67 -8.96 3.79 -20.91
CA THR A 67 -8.36 5.05 -21.39
C THR A 67 -8.22 6.16 -20.34
N GLU A 68 -9.04 6.15 -19.29
CA GLU A 68 -9.00 7.15 -18.21
C GLU A 68 -8.39 6.63 -16.90
N ALA A 69 -8.14 5.32 -16.79
CA ALA A 69 -7.80 4.71 -15.51
C ALA A 69 -6.46 5.21 -14.97
N ALA A 70 -5.44 5.37 -15.82
CA ALA A 70 -4.15 5.91 -15.39
C ALA A 70 -4.30 7.33 -14.83
N ARG A 71 -5.03 8.21 -15.52
CA ARG A 71 -5.29 9.59 -15.05
C ARG A 71 -6.03 9.62 -13.71
N GLN A 72 -7.02 8.74 -13.55
CA GLN A 72 -7.76 8.62 -12.29
C GLN A 72 -6.83 8.21 -11.15
N VAL A 73 -5.98 7.19 -11.34
CA VAL A 73 -4.97 6.76 -10.36
C VAL A 73 -4.00 7.89 -10.07
N MET A 74 -3.54 8.59 -11.10
CA MET A 74 -2.59 9.71 -10.99
C MET A 74 -3.13 10.90 -10.21
N GLY A 75 -4.46 11.07 -10.19
CA GLY A 75 -5.15 12.06 -9.36
C GLY A 75 -5.22 11.70 -7.87
N THR A 76 -4.78 10.51 -7.46
CA THR A 76 -4.89 10.04 -6.07
C THR A 76 -3.61 10.19 -5.26
N ARG A 77 -3.76 10.08 -3.93
CA ARG A 77 -2.63 10.00 -2.99
C ARG A 77 -1.75 8.76 -3.20
N HIS A 78 -2.26 7.69 -3.83
CA HIS A 78 -1.44 6.51 -4.13
C HIS A 78 -0.33 6.83 -5.14
N TRP A 79 -0.64 7.68 -6.14
CA TRP A 79 0.33 8.13 -7.13
C TRP A 79 1.18 9.30 -6.64
N THR A 80 0.53 10.35 -6.13
CA THR A 80 1.24 11.59 -5.80
C THR A 80 2.07 11.47 -4.55
N TRP A 81 1.68 10.58 -3.62
CA TRP A 81 2.18 10.49 -2.26
C TRP A 81 2.10 11.82 -1.49
N GLU A 82 1.15 12.66 -1.87
CA GLU A 82 0.95 13.99 -1.31
C GLU A 82 -0.53 14.23 -0.99
N TYR A 83 -0.77 15.10 -0.02
CA TYR A 83 -2.05 15.76 0.23
C TYR A 83 -1.78 17.16 0.79
N THR A 84 -2.75 18.06 0.64
CA THR A 84 -2.69 19.38 1.29
C THR A 84 -3.36 19.30 2.64
N ASN A 85 -2.66 19.71 3.70
CA ASN A 85 -3.25 19.84 5.03
C ASN A 85 -4.32 20.95 4.99
N PRO A 86 -5.60 20.66 5.32
CA PRO A 86 -6.68 21.64 5.23
C PRO A 86 -6.57 22.78 6.25
N GLN A 87 -5.83 22.59 7.34
CA GLN A 87 -5.66 23.61 8.39
C GLN A 87 -4.49 24.55 8.11
N THR A 88 -3.38 24.00 7.61
CA THR A 88 -2.12 24.76 7.45
C THR A 88 -1.78 25.10 6.00
N GLY A 89 -2.45 24.48 5.03
CA GLY A 89 -2.11 24.57 3.61
C GLY A 89 -0.81 23.85 3.21
N GLN A 90 -0.11 23.21 4.16
CA GLN A 90 1.15 22.53 3.91
C GLN A 90 0.94 21.26 3.06
N LYS A 91 1.82 21.02 2.09
CA LYS A 91 1.91 19.73 1.39
C LYS A 91 2.57 18.67 2.27
N LEU A 92 1.80 17.66 2.64
CA LEU A 92 2.21 16.54 3.48
C LEU A 92 2.04 15.22 2.71
N GLY A 93 2.61 14.13 3.23
CA GLY A 93 2.55 12.80 2.63
C GLY A 93 3.92 12.13 2.60
N LYS A 94 4.02 10.94 2.00
CA LYS A 94 5.24 10.12 2.05
C LYS A 94 6.45 10.82 1.40
N LYS A 95 6.23 11.74 0.45
CA LYS A 95 7.29 12.56 -0.17
C LYS A 95 7.95 13.59 0.76
N THR A 96 7.27 14.03 1.82
CA THR A 96 7.69 15.17 2.64
C THR A 96 7.75 14.88 4.14
N MET A 97 6.99 13.89 4.62
CA MET A 97 6.94 13.54 6.03
C MET A 97 8.12 12.67 6.42
N LEU A 98 8.64 12.94 7.63
CA LEU A 98 9.67 12.13 8.26
C LEU A 98 9.08 11.21 9.32
N ASN A 99 9.72 10.06 9.55
CA ASN A 99 9.36 9.13 10.62
C ASN A 99 10.62 8.58 11.32
N SER A 100 10.44 7.77 12.36
CA SER A 100 11.53 7.15 13.12
C SER A 100 11.96 5.77 12.59
N PHE A 101 11.49 5.35 11.42
CA PHE A 101 11.86 4.09 10.76
C PHE A 101 12.95 4.36 9.73
N CYS A 102 12.58 4.45 8.44
CA CYS A 102 13.51 4.74 7.35
C CYS A 102 13.78 6.24 7.17
N ILE A 103 13.39 7.08 8.13
CA ILE A 103 13.51 8.54 8.13
C ILE A 103 12.63 9.21 7.07
N GLY A 104 12.83 8.97 5.79
CA GLY A 104 12.06 9.60 4.72
C GLY A 104 12.31 8.97 3.35
N ASP A 105 11.42 9.30 2.41
CA ASP A 105 11.48 8.81 1.03
C ASP A 105 12.64 9.40 0.22
N ARG A 106 12.90 10.70 0.38
CA ARG A 106 13.95 11.41 -0.35
C ARG A 106 15.32 10.78 -0.09
N SER A 107 16.13 10.65 -1.13
CA SER A 107 17.42 9.92 -1.16
C SER A 107 17.34 8.40 -0.99
N ASN A 108 16.14 7.83 -0.78
CA ASN A 108 15.90 6.40 -0.61
C ASN A 108 14.82 5.88 -1.57
N GLU A 109 14.48 6.67 -2.61
CA GLU A 109 13.30 6.47 -3.44
C GLU A 109 13.28 5.05 -4.01
N ALA A 110 14.38 4.58 -4.61
CA ALA A 110 14.47 3.26 -5.22
C ALA A 110 14.05 2.10 -4.28
N PHE A 111 14.32 2.23 -2.98
CA PHE A 111 13.86 1.28 -1.97
C PHE A 111 12.38 1.48 -1.64
N CYS A 112 11.99 2.71 -1.32
CA CYS A 112 10.65 3.09 -0.91
C CYS A 112 9.58 2.80 -1.98
N GLN A 113 9.94 2.89 -3.26
CA GLN A 113 9.03 2.73 -4.40
C GLN A 113 8.67 1.30 -4.75
N SER A 114 9.25 0.31 -4.05
CA SER A 114 8.66 -1.04 -4.03
C SER A 114 7.19 -1.03 -3.57
N CYS A 115 6.77 -0.03 -2.79
CA CYS A 115 5.39 0.16 -2.34
C CYS A 115 4.64 1.27 -3.10
N HIS A 116 5.23 1.91 -4.10
CA HIS A 116 4.56 2.93 -4.92
C HIS A 116 3.78 2.27 -6.06
N VAL A 117 2.66 2.88 -6.47
CA VAL A 117 1.81 2.37 -7.57
C VAL A 117 2.34 2.78 -8.96
N GLY A 118 3.66 2.83 -9.11
CA GLY A 118 4.31 3.15 -10.37
C GLY A 118 5.67 2.50 -10.54
N TYR A 119 6.22 2.64 -11.75
CA TYR A 119 7.45 1.98 -12.20
C TYR A 119 8.61 2.98 -12.37
N GLY A 120 9.76 2.69 -11.76
CA GLY A 120 11.02 3.38 -12.05
C GLY A 120 11.18 4.75 -11.40
N TRP A 121 10.43 5.06 -10.33
CA TRP A 121 10.68 6.26 -9.54
C TRP A 121 11.91 6.03 -8.65
N LYS A 122 13.08 6.41 -9.15
CA LYS A 122 14.37 6.18 -8.47
C LYS A 122 14.98 7.42 -7.82
N ASP A 123 14.54 8.61 -8.25
CA ASP A 123 15.03 9.91 -7.80
C ASP A 123 14.04 11.03 -8.22
N ALA A 124 14.43 12.29 -8.01
CA ALA A 124 13.61 13.48 -8.31
C ALA A 124 13.30 13.70 -9.80
N SER A 125 13.93 12.97 -10.73
CA SER A 125 13.68 13.08 -12.18
C SER A 125 12.46 12.29 -12.66
N PHE A 126 11.76 11.56 -11.77
CA PHE A 126 10.60 10.77 -12.14
C PHE A 126 9.47 11.61 -12.73
N ASP A 127 8.98 11.20 -13.91
CA ASP A 127 7.88 11.88 -14.59
C ASP A 127 6.51 11.43 -14.05
N PHE A 128 5.96 12.21 -13.13
CA PHE A 128 4.62 12.02 -12.58
C PHE A 128 3.48 12.24 -13.60
N LYS A 129 3.78 12.60 -14.85
CA LYS A 129 2.80 12.75 -15.94
C LYS A 129 2.80 11.55 -16.90
N ALA A 130 3.76 10.65 -16.81
CA ALA A 130 3.84 9.49 -17.69
C ALA A 130 2.79 8.43 -17.30
N GLU A 131 1.67 8.38 -18.02
CA GLU A 131 0.58 7.42 -17.75
C GLU A 131 1.05 5.95 -17.82
N SER A 132 2.02 5.64 -18.70
CA SER A 132 2.60 4.29 -18.80
C SER A 132 3.37 3.86 -17.56
N LYS A 133 3.71 4.79 -16.67
CA LYS A 133 4.40 4.49 -15.41
C LYS A 133 3.45 4.09 -14.28
N VAL A 134 2.13 4.13 -14.48
CA VAL A 134 1.16 3.60 -13.50
C VAL A 134 1.28 2.08 -13.45
N ASP A 135 1.36 1.53 -12.26
CA ASP A 135 1.38 0.09 -12.02
C ASP A 135 -0.06 -0.41 -11.81
N CYS A 136 -0.66 -1.00 -12.83
CA CYS A 136 -2.00 -1.57 -12.73
C CYS A 136 -2.01 -2.91 -11.96
N LEU A 137 -0.95 -3.71 -12.12
CA LEU A 137 -0.87 -5.07 -11.60
C LEU A 137 -0.69 -5.11 -10.08
N VAL A 138 -0.06 -4.09 -9.46
CA VAL A 138 0.13 -4.03 -8.00
C VAL A 138 -1.19 -4.13 -7.22
N CYS A 139 -2.30 -3.73 -7.83
CA CYS A 139 -3.64 -3.88 -7.25
C CYS A 139 -4.49 -4.96 -7.92
N HIS A 140 -4.27 -5.26 -9.20
CA HIS A 140 -5.17 -6.09 -10.01
C HIS A 140 -4.64 -7.47 -10.39
N HIS A 141 -3.42 -7.83 -9.97
CA HIS A 141 -2.91 -9.18 -10.19
C HIS A 141 -3.73 -10.24 -9.42
N THR A 142 -3.75 -11.46 -9.95
CA THR A 142 -4.36 -12.68 -9.40
C THR A 142 -3.39 -13.55 -8.60
N GLY A 143 -2.08 -13.32 -8.75
CA GLY A 143 -1.05 -13.98 -7.93
C GLY A 143 0.35 -13.79 -8.52
N GLY A 144 1.41 -14.12 -7.78
CA GLY A 144 2.78 -14.16 -8.35
C GLY A 144 3.42 -12.82 -8.74
N TYR A 145 2.73 -11.69 -8.56
CA TYR A 145 3.28 -10.35 -8.79
C TYR A 145 3.98 -9.82 -7.54
N LYS A 146 5.21 -9.30 -7.69
CA LYS A 146 5.92 -8.65 -6.59
C LYS A 146 6.91 -7.62 -7.12
N LYS A 147 6.96 -6.47 -6.46
CA LYS A 147 7.96 -5.42 -6.67
C LYS A 147 9.06 -5.56 -5.61
N PRO A 148 10.28 -6.03 -5.96
CA PRO A 148 11.35 -6.13 -4.98
C PRO A 148 11.83 -4.76 -4.51
N ALA A 149 12.26 -4.68 -3.24
CA ALA A 149 12.85 -3.47 -2.70
C ALA A 149 14.18 -3.14 -3.40
N GLY A 150 14.37 -1.87 -3.73
CA GLY A 150 15.61 -1.35 -4.33
C GLY A 150 15.63 -1.31 -5.86
N LEU A 151 14.57 -1.80 -6.51
CA LEU A 151 14.41 -1.70 -7.97
C LEU A 151 13.50 -0.56 -8.41
N ALA A 152 13.28 0.46 -7.55
CA ALA A 152 12.47 1.64 -7.89
C ALA A 152 11.03 1.32 -8.34
N GLY A 153 10.46 0.22 -7.84
CA GLY A 153 9.13 -0.24 -8.20
C GLY A 153 9.08 -1.08 -9.48
N GLU A 154 10.21 -1.32 -10.14
CA GLU A 154 10.27 -2.25 -11.27
C GLU A 154 10.04 -3.70 -10.83
N VAL A 155 9.58 -4.52 -11.77
CA VAL A 155 9.39 -5.96 -11.60
C VAL A 155 10.39 -6.70 -12.48
N PRO A 156 11.22 -7.60 -11.93
CA PRO A 156 12.16 -8.37 -12.74
C PRO A 156 11.44 -9.24 -13.77
N THR A 157 11.70 -9.02 -15.05
CA THR A 157 11.26 -9.89 -16.17
C THR A 157 12.38 -10.82 -16.65
N VAL A 158 13.59 -10.61 -16.11
CA VAL A 158 14.75 -11.50 -16.26
C VAL A 158 15.31 -11.81 -14.88
N ARG A 159 15.96 -12.98 -14.75
CA ARG A 159 16.64 -13.34 -13.50
C ARG A 159 17.70 -12.30 -13.18
N THR A 160 17.54 -11.60 -12.06
CA THR A 160 18.34 -10.43 -11.72
C THR A 160 19.07 -10.67 -10.42
N GLU A 161 20.40 -10.51 -10.41
CA GLU A 161 21.17 -10.56 -9.17
C GLU A 161 20.91 -9.30 -8.34
N TYR A 162 20.57 -9.48 -7.05
CA TYR A 162 20.34 -8.35 -6.17
C TYR A 162 20.60 -8.68 -4.68
N PRO A 163 21.39 -7.84 -3.97
CA PRO A 163 22.22 -6.75 -4.50
C PRO A 163 23.29 -7.26 -5.48
N PRO A 164 23.83 -6.39 -6.37
CA PRO A 164 24.89 -6.78 -7.29
C PRO A 164 26.09 -7.41 -6.55
N GLY A 165 26.57 -8.56 -7.04
CA GLY A 165 27.68 -9.31 -6.44
C GLY A 165 27.34 -10.09 -5.16
N SER A 166 26.08 -10.22 -4.79
CA SER A 166 25.65 -10.93 -3.57
C SER A 166 25.49 -12.45 -3.74
N GLY A 167 25.44 -12.95 -4.98
CA GLY A 167 25.05 -14.33 -5.31
C GLY A 167 23.57 -14.64 -5.08
N LYS A 168 22.75 -13.64 -4.69
CA LYS A 168 21.30 -13.79 -4.49
C LYS A 168 20.54 -13.23 -5.69
N PHE A 169 19.45 -13.88 -6.07
CA PHE A 169 18.71 -13.56 -7.28
C PHE A 169 17.23 -13.35 -7.00
N PHE A 170 16.63 -12.44 -7.75
CA PHE A 170 15.19 -12.43 -7.99
C PHE A 170 14.88 -13.22 -9.25
N ASP A 171 13.92 -14.12 -9.14
CA ASP A 171 13.38 -14.84 -10.30
C ASP A 171 12.46 -13.94 -11.12
N PRO A 172 12.39 -14.15 -12.44
CA PRO A 172 11.54 -13.35 -13.32
C PRO A 172 10.05 -13.59 -13.05
N VAL A 173 9.26 -12.54 -13.23
CA VAL A 173 7.80 -12.59 -13.23
C VAL A 173 7.30 -12.62 -14.67
N ASP A 174 6.48 -13.62 -14.99
CA ASP A 174 5.74 -13.66 -16.26
C ASP A 174 4.53 -12.72 -16.16
N LEU A 175 4.72 -11.48 -16.60
CA LEU A 175 3.73 -10.41 -16.50
C LEU A 175 2.43 -10.70 -17.28
N ALA A 176 2.40 -11.66 -18.21
CA ALA A 176 1.19 -12.07 -18.91
C ALA A 176 0.32 -13.05 -18.07
N ARG A 177 0.83 -13.54 -16.94
CA ARG A 177 0.22 -14.61 -16.14
C ARG A 177 -0.06 -14.25 -14.68
N VAL A 178 0.17 -13.00 -14.31
CA VAL A 178 0.02 -12.51 -12.93
C VAL A 178 -1.26 -11.77 -12.70
#